data_AF-X1GAV4-F1
#
_entry.id   AF-X1GAV4-F1
#
_cell.length_a   1.000
_cell.length_b   1.000
_cell.length_c   1.000
_cell.angle_alpha   90.00
_cell.angle_beta   90.00
_cell.angle_gamma   90.00
#
_symmetry.space_group_name_H-M   'P 1'
#
loop_
_entity.id
_entity.type
_entity.pdbx_description
1 polymer ?
#
loop_
_entity_poly.entity_id
_entity_poly.type
_entity_poly.pdbx_seq_one_letter_code
_entity_poly.pdbx_strand_id
1 'polypeptide(L)'
;KRSNATTEAAKPKTRKARATTLYPKVTLVDALRLAESIRDNNASAPYNRIDLAASVDLSPESSVLRTLITASNKFGLTEGSYAAESISLTDLGRSIVSPTSDEEKAQGLMAALYNVDFYKDFFERFKN
;
A
#
# COMPACT_ATOMS: atom_id res chain seq x y z
N LYS A 1 36.67 52.71 5.33
CA LYS A 1 35.64 51.90 4.64
C LYS A 1 35.98 50.41 4.80
N ARG A 2 35.12 49.65 5.50
CA ARG A 2 34.71 48.25 5.28
C ARG A 2 34.21 47.71 6.61
N SER A 3 32.89 47.78 6.77
CA SER A 3 32.09 47.25 7.87
C SER A 3 31.96 45.73 7.76
N ASN A 4 32.03 45.06 8.91
CA ASN A 4 31.67 43.65 9.11
C ASN A 4 30.24 43.37 8.61
N ALA A 5 30.08 42.35 7.77
CA ALA A 5 28.81 41.73 7.50
C ALA A 5 28.74 40.43 8.33
N THR A 6 28.00 40.50 9.43
CA THR A 6 27.63 39.35 10.26
C THR A 6 26.59 38.53 9.51
N THR A 7 26.93 37.31 9.11
CA THR A 7 25.97 36.34 8.55
C THR A 7 25.10 35.81 9.68
N GLU A 8 23.86 36.30 9.79
CA GLU A 8 22.85 35.70 10.67
C GLU A 8 22.49 34.30 10.17
N ALA A 9 22.86 33.29 10.98
CA ALA A 9 22.48 31.91 10.76
C ALA A 9 20.96 31.74 10.93
N ALA A 10 20.27 31.44 9.83
CA ALA A 10 18.85 31.12 9.84
C ALA A 10 18.59 29.86 10.70
N LYS A 11 17.75 29.99 11.74
CA LYS A 11 17.36 28.87 12.61
C LYS A 11 16.70 27.75 11.80
N PRO A 12 17.04 26.46 12.03
CA PRO A 12 16.45 25.35 11.31
C PRO A 12 14.96 25.23 11.63
N LYS A 13 14.11 25.31 10.61
CA LYS A 13 12.67 25.03 10.75
C LYS A 13 12.49 23.56 11.10
N THR A 14 12.04 23.27 12.32
CA THR A 14 11.66 21.91 12.74
C THR A 14 10.55 21.41 11.83
N ARG A 15 10.84 20.40 11.00
CA ARG A 15 9.83 19.75 10.17
C ARG A 15 8.83 19.08 11.11
N LYS A 16 7.57 19.50 11.07
CA LYS A 16 6.48 18.81 11.79
C LYS A 16 6.52 17.34 11.39
N ALA A 17 6.58 16.44 12.37
CA ALA A 17 6.50 15.00 12.13
C ALA A 17 5.21 14.72 11.34
N ARG A 18 5.34 13.98 10.24
CA ARG A 18 4.20 13.65 9.39
C ARG A 18 3.28 12.73 10.18
N ALA A 19 2.04 13.15 10.41
CA ALA A 19 1.05 12.29 11.06
C ALA A 19 0.94 10.97 10.30
N THR A 20 1.12 9.85 11.00
CA THR A 20 0.90 8.51 10.46
C THR A 20 -0.61 8.31 10.34
N THR A 21 -1.11 8.14 9.12
CA THR A 21 -2.53 7.86 8.90
C THR A 21 -2.87 6.47 9.45
N LEU A 22 -3.96 6.36 10.20
CA LEU A 22 -4.42 5.12 10.83
C LEU A 22 -4.93 4.08 9.83
N TYR A 23 -5.33 4.52 8.63
CA TYR A 23 -5.87 3.68 7.57
C TYR A 23 -5.23 4.02 6.21
N PRO A 24 -5.30 3.11 5.21
CA PRO A 24 -4.80 3.37 3.86
C PRO A 24 -5.46 4.56 3.18
N LYS A 25 -4.71 5.29 2.33
CA LYS A 25 -5.22 6.46 1.59
C LYS A 25 -6.06 6.12 0.36
N VAL A 26 -6.04 4.85 -0.04
CA VAL A 26 -6.77 4.32 -1.19
C VAL A 26 -7.71 3.22 -0.71
N THR A 27 -8.72 2.93 -1.51
CA THR A 27 -9.72 1.92 -1.17
C THR A 27 -9.13 0.51 -1.27
N LEU A 28 -9.79 -0.46 -0.64
CA LEU A 28 -9.45 -1.88 -0.83
C LEU A 28 -9.57 -2.28 -2.29
N VAL A 29 -10.59 -1.79 -3.00
CA VAL A 29 -10.83 -2.08 -4.43
C VAL A 29 -9.67 -1.58 -5.29
N ASP A 30 -9.17 -0.36 -5.04
CA ASP A 30 -8.03 0.17 -5.78
C ASP A 30 -6.75 -0.63 -5.49
N ALA A 31 -6.53 -1.02 -4.23
CA ALA A 31 -5.41 -1.87 -3.84
C ALA A 31 -5.51 -3.27 -4.48
N LEU A 32 -6.73 -3.79 -4.66
CA LEU A 32 -6.98 -5.10 -5.29
C LEU A 32 -6.46 -5.17 -6.72
N ARG A 33 -6.55 -4.06 -7.48
CA ARG A 33 -6.05 -3.99 -8.86
C ARG A 33 -4.57 -4.38 -8.96
N LEU A 34 -3.78 -4.05 -7.94
CA LEU A 34 -2.37 -4.44 -7.88
C LEU A 34 -2.23 -5.95 -7.73
N ALA A 35 -3.03 -6.56 -6.85
CA ALA A 35 -3.02 -8.00 -6.62
C ALA A 35 -3.54 -8.78 -7.85
N GLU A 36 -4.59 -8.28 -8.50
CA GLU A 36 -5.13 -8.82 -9.76
C GLU A 36 -4.09 -8.77 -10.88
N SER A 37 -3.35 -7.66 -11.00
CA SER A 37 -2.28 -7.55 -11.97
C SER A 37 -1.16 -8.59 -11.73
N ILE A 38 -0.79 -8.85 -10.47
CA ILE A 38 0.23 -9.86 -10.14
C ILE A 38 -0.25 -11.27 -10.54
N ARG A 39 -1.53 -11.57 -10.33
CA ARG A 39 -2.15 -12.83 -10.75
C ARG A 39 -2.11 -12.97 -12.27
N ASP A 40 -2.58 -11.95 -13.00
CA ASP A 40 -2.83 -12.02 -14.44
C ASP A 40 -1.55 -12.04 -15.28
N ASN A 41 -0.54 -11.28 -14.85
CA ASN A 41 0.60 -10.97 -15.71
C ASN A 41 1.88 -11.77 -15.36
N ASN A 42 1.92 -12.50 -14.24
CA ASN A 42 3.11 -13.28 -13.84
C ASN A 42 2.78 -14.61 -13.15
N ALA A 43 1.58 -15.16 -13.35
CA ALA A 43 1.16 -16.43 -12.75
C ALA A 43 1.39 -16.47 -11.21
N SER A 44 1.19 -15.34 -10.53
CA SER A 44 1.48 -15.16 -9.09
C SER A 44 2.96 -15.21 -8.68
N ALA A 45 3.90 -15.19 -9.61
CA ALA A 45 5.32 -15.03 -9.28
C ALA A 45 5.63 -13.59 -8.80
N PRO A 46 6.67 -13.40 -7.98
CA PRO A 46 7.05 -12.09 -7.48
C PRO A 46 7.40 -11.11 -8.61
N TYR A 47 6.93 -9.88 -8.48
CA TYR A 47 7.22 -8.77 -9.38
C TYR A 47 8.36 -7.92 -8.84
N ASN A 48 9.25 -7.44 -9.72
CA ASN A 48 10.02 -6.24 -9.39
C ASN A 48 9.14 -4.98 -9.54
N ARG A 49 9.54 -3.85 -8.94
CA ARG A 49 8.75 -2.61 -8.98
C ARG A 49 8.48 -2.07 -10.39
N ILE A 50 9.44 -2.22 -11.31
CA ILE A 50 9.37 -1.65 -12.66
C ILE A 50 8.30 -2.37 -13.47
N ASP A 51 8.35 -3.70 -13.46
CA ASP A 51 7.41 -4.55 -14.17
C ASP A 51 6.01 -4.43 -13.55
N LEU A 52 5.93 -4.29 -12.23
CA LEU A 52 4.65 -4.07 -11.55
C LEU A 52 4.02 -2.75 -11.98
N ALA A 53 4.82 -1.69 -12.06
CA ALA A 53 4.36 -0.38 -12.51
C ALA A 53 3.81 -0.45 -13.94
N ALA A 54 4.54 -1.11 -14.85
CA ALA A 54 4.12 -1.30 -16.23
C ALA A 54 2.79 -2.08 -16.31
N SER A 55 2.63 -3.12 -15.50
CA SER A 55 1.43 -3.95 -15.47
C SER A 55 0.14 -3.23 -15.06
N VAL A 56 0.26 -2.09 -14.37
CA VAL A 56 -0.87 -1.25 -13.93
C VAL A 56 -0.89 0.12 -14.60
N ASP A 57 -0.16 0.27 -15.72
CA ASP A 57 -0.05 1.51 -16.51
C ASP A 57 0.38 2.73 -15.68
N LEU A 58 1.28 2.53 -14.71
CA LEU A 58 1.85 3.59 -13.88
C LEU A 58 3.35 3.73 -14.11
N SER A 59 3.87 4.94 -13.84
CA SER A 59 5.32 5.15 -13.78
C SER A 59 5.91 4.49 -12.53
N PRO A 60 7.08 3.82 -12.63
CA PRO A 60 7.81 3.27 -11.48
C PRO A 60 8.16 4.30 -10.39
N GLU A 61 8.21 5.58 -10.76
CA GLU A 61 8.51 6.70 -9.86
C GLU A 61 7.26 7.44 -9.36
N SER A 62 6.07 7.01 -9.80
CA SER A 62 4.80 7.61 -9.42
C SER A 62 4.54 7.49 -7.92
N SER A 63 4.11 8.60 -7.31
CA SER A 63 3.61 8.61 -5.93
C SER A 63 2.35 7.75 -5.76
N VAL A 64 1.54 7.62 -6.82
CA VAL A 64 0.34 6.79 -6.85
C VAL A 64 0.71 5.32 -6.70
N LEU A 65 1.70 4.83 -7.45
CA LEU A 65 2.18 3.45 -7.35
C LEU A 65 2.71 3.15 -5.95
N ARG A 66 3.53 4.02 -5.37
CA ARG A 66 4.04 3.86 -4.00
C ARG A 66 2.91 3.78 -2.97
N THR A 67 1.86 4.56 -3.17
CA THR A 67 0.67 4.57 -2.31
C THR A 67 -0.12 3.27 -2.46
N LEU A 68 -0.32 2.80 -3.68
CA LEU A 68 -0.99 1.53 -3.99
C LEU A 68 -0.26 0.33 -3.38
N ILE A 69 1.06 0.22 -3.56
CA ILE A 69 1.86 -0.86 -2.96
C ILE A 69 1.74 -0.84 -1.43
N THR A 70 1.87 0.34 -0.83
CA THR A 70 1.77 0.49 0.63
C THR A 70 0.38 0.10 1.14
N ALA A 71 -0.68 0.47 0.42
CA ALA A 71 -2.04 0.12 0.78
C ALA A 71 -2.32 -1.37 0.59
N SER A 72 -1.90 -1.95 -0.53
CA SER A 72 -1.98 -3.39 -0.80
C SER A 72 -1.30 -4.21 0.28
N ASN A 73 -0.13 -3.78 0.74
CA ASN A 73 0.55 -4.40 1.88
C ASN A 73 -0.22 -4.23 3.21
N LYS A 74 -0.77 -3.04 3.48
CA LYS A 74 -1.60 -2.80 4.69
C LYS A 74 -2.89 -3.62 4.72
N PHE A 75 -3.51 -3.87 3.58
CA PHE A 75 -4.66 -4.76 3.46
C PHE A 75 -4.27 -6.25 3.47
N GLY A 76 -2.97 -6.57 3.54
CA GLY A 76 -2.49 -7.94 3.56
C GLY A 76 -2.62 -8.66 2.22
N LEU A 77 -2.80 -7.95 1.11
CA LEU A 77 -2.93 -8.53 -0.23
C LEU A 77 -1.58 -8.91 -0.83
N THR A 78 -0.56 -8.11 -0.53
CA THR A 78 0.81 -8.29 -1.06
C THR A 78 1.86 -8.16 0.03
N GLU A 79 2.95 -8.90 -0.12
CA GLU A 79 4.16 -8.77 0.66
C GLU A 79 5.19 -7.91 -0.06
N GLY A 80 6.03 -7.21 0.72
CA GLY A 80 7.00 -6.25 0.21
C GLY A 80 6.53 -4.81 0.29
N SER A 81 7.46 -3.92 0.63
CA SER A 81 7.24 -2.47 0.59
C SER A 81 7.52 -1.91 -0.82
N TYR A 82 7.21 -0.65 -1.07
CA TYR A 82 7.60 0.01 -2.32
C TYR A 82 9.12 0.06 -2.56
N ALA A 83 9.93 -0.17 -1.51
CA ALA A 83 11.38 -0.23 -1.55
C ALA A 83 11.93 -1.67 -1.57
N ALA A 84 11.06 -2.68 -1.48
CA ALA A 84 11.47 -4.07 -1.59
C ALA A 84 11.95 -4.38 -3.01
N GLU A 85 12.85 -5.35 -3.11
CA GLU A 85 13.36 -5.84 -4.40
C GLU A 85 12.23 -6.50 -5.22
N SER A 86 11.35 -7.22 -4.53
CA SER A 86 10.18 -7.84 -5.13
C SER A 86 8.93 -7.66 -4.28
N ILE A 87 7.78 -7.76 -4.95
CA ILE A 87 6.43 -7.69 -4.39
C ILE A 87 5.70 -8.94 -4.85
N SER A 88 5.15 -9.70 -3.90
CA SER A 88 4.46 -10.96 -4.15
C SER A 88 3.05 -10.93 -3.56
N LEU A 89 2.16 -11.81 -4.05
CA LEU A 89 0.88 -12.05 -3.39
C LEU A 89 1.10 -12.78 -2.06
N THR A 90 0.28 -12.45 -1.07
CA THR A 90 0.12 -13.26 0.14
C THR A 90 -0.88 -14.40 -0.12
N ASP A 91 -1.02 -15.32 0.83
CA ASP A 91 -2.08 -16.34 0.76
C ASP A 91 -3.48 -15.72 0.77
N LEU A 92 -3.67 -14.66 1.56
CA LEU A 92 -4.93 -13.90 1.59
C LEU A 92 -5.18 -13.19 0.25
N GLY A 93 -4.16 -12.58 -0.34
CA GLY A 93 -4.27 -11.95 -1.66
C GLY A 93 -4.69 -12.98 -2.71
N ARG A 94 -4.06 -14.17 -2.70
CA ARG A 94 -4.38 -15.29 -3.60
C ARG A 94 -5.82 -15.75 -3.46
N SER A 95 -6.34 -15.95 -2.24
CA SER A 95 -7.72 -16.40 -2.04
C SER A 95 -8.77 -15.37 -2.51
N ILE A 96 -8.42 -14.08 -2.54
CA ILE A 96 -9.34 -13.04 -3.03
C ILE A 96 -9.32 -12.91 -4.55
N VAL A 97 -8.13 -12.99 -5.17
CA VAL A 97 -7.99 -12.82 -6.63
C VAL A 97 -8.22 -14.12 -7.39
N SER A 98 -7.99 -15.28 -6.79
CA SER A 98 -8.27 -16.60 -7.38
C SER A 98 -9.16 -17.45 -6.46
N PRO A 99 -10.37 -16.97 -6.10
CA PRO A 99 -11.26 -17.70 -5.20
C PRO A 99 -11.85 -18.94 -5.88
N THR A 100 -12.14 -19.96 -5.09
CA THR A 100 -12.86 -21.15 -5.52
C THR A 100 -14.38 -21.00 -5.40
N SER A 101 -14.86 -20.04 -4.60
CA SER A 101 -16.28 -19.68 -4.48
C SER A 101 -16.47 -18.20 -4.14
N ASP A 102 -17.69 -17.69 -4.34
CA ASP A 102 -18.03 -16.31 -3.98
C ASP A 102 -17.95 -16.08 -2.45
N GLU A 103 -18.26 -17.11 -1.65
CA GLU A 103 -18.11 -17.07 -0.20
C GLU A 103 -16.64 -16.93 0.23
N GLU A 104 -15.73 -17.66 -0.41
CA GLU A 104 -14.29 -17.54 -0.14
C GLU A 104 -13.80 -16.12 -0.43
N LYS A 105 -14.23 -15.55 -1.58
CA LYS A 105 -13.90 -14.17 -1.94
C LYS A 105 -14.41 -13.18 -0.91
N ALA A 106 -15.66 -13.32 -0.48
CA ALA A 106 -16.28 -12.42 0.51
C ALA A 106 -15.56 -12.49 1.86
N GLN A 107 -15.20 -13.69 2.32
CA GLN A 107 -14.43 -13.89 3.55
C GLN A 107 -13.02 -13.28 3.45
N GLY A 108 -12.35 -13.47 2.31
CA GLY A 108 -11.05 -12.87 2.05
C GLY A 108 -11.09 -11.35 2.07
N LEU A 109 -12.07 -10.73 1.41
CA LEU A 109 -12.24 -9.27 1.43
C LEU A 109 -12.46 -8.73 2.84
N MET A 110 -13.24 -9.44 3.66
CA MET A 110 -13.46 -9.07 5.06
C MET A 110 -12.17 -9.19 5.89
N ALA A 111 -11.42 -10.28 5.71
CA ALA A 111 -10.12 -10.47 6.36
C ALA A 111 -9.11 -9.38 5.94
N ALA A 112 -9.11 -8.97 4.67
CA ALA A 112 -8.25 -7.89 4.18
C ALA A 112 -8.59 -6.54 4.84
N LEU A 113 -9.87 -6.23 5.04
CA LEU A 113 -10.28 -5.05 5.82
C LEU A 113 -9.79 -5.14 7.27
N TYR A 114 -9.93 -6.31 7.90
CA TYR A 114 -9.55 -6.52 9.30
C TYR A 114 -8.03 -6.52 9.53
N ASN A 115 -7.23 -6.63 8.47
CA ASN A 115 -5.79 -6.46 8.55
C ASN A 115 -5.37 -5.02 8.88
N VAL A 116 -6.28 -4.05 8.74
CA VAL A 116 -6.09 -2.67 9.18
C VAL A 116 -6.78 -2.48 10.54
N ASP A 117 -5.99 -2.26 11.59
CA ASP A 117 -6.47 -2.13 12.97
C ASP A 117 -7.67 -1.18 13.12
N PHE A 118 -7.62 -0.03 12.43
CA PHE A 118 -8.72 0.94 12.44
C PHE A 118 -10.05 0.35 11.97
N TYR A 119 -10.05 -0.43 10.88
CA TYR A 119 -11.27 -1.06 10.38
C TYR A 119 -11.71 -2.20 11.29
N LYS A 120 -10.76 -3.01 11.77
CA LYS A 120 -11.03 -4.08 12.73
C LYS A 120 -11.75 -3.55 13.99
N ASP A 121 -11.17 -2.53 14.63
CA ASP A 121 -11.75 -1.89 15.82
C ASP A 121 -13.15 -1.33 15.54
N PHE A 122 -13.34 -0.71 14.37
CA PHE A 122 -14.64 -0.20 13.96
C PHE A 122 -15.67 -1.33 13.85
N PHE A 123 -15.38 -2.39 13.08
CA PHE A 123 -16.32 -3.49 12.90
C PHE A 123 -16.59 -4.26 14.19
N GLU A 124 -15.59 -4.44 15.06
CA GLU A 124 -15.78 -5.09 16.37
C GLU A 124 -16.72 -4.28 17.28
N ARG A 125 -16.67 -2.94 17.24
CA ARG A 125 -17.54 -2.08 18.03
C ARG A 125 -19.00 -2.07 17.55
N PHE A 126 -19.23 -2.25 16.26
CA PHE A 126 -20.56 -2.19 15.64
C PHE A 126 -21.14 -3.58 15.30
N LYS A 127 -20.52 -4.65 15.81
CA LYS A 127 -21.01 -6.02 15.68
C LYS A 127 -22.15 -6.26 16.67
N ASN A 128 -23.37 -5.83 16.29
CA ASN A 128 -24.62 -6.12 16.99
C ASN A 128 -25.47 -7.10 16.17
#